data_AF-A0A3B9QCH7-F1
#
_entry.id   AF-A0A3B9QCH7-F1
#
_cell.length_a   1.000
_cell.length_b   1.000
_cell.length_c   1.000
_cell.angle_alpha   90.00
_cell.angle_beta   90.00
_cell.angle_gamma   90.00
#
_symmetry.space_group_name_H-M   'P 1'
#
loop_
_entity.id
_entity.type
_entity.pdbx_description
1 polymer ?
#
loop_
_entity_poly.entity_id
_entity_poly.type
_entity_poly.pdbx_seq_one_letter_code
_entity_poly.pdbx_strand_id
1 'polypeptide(L)'
;MGLEDAVLIRTSNTLKYEDNYVLMLDRRRFPEQELWQRYSGYEEVATAIEDMVIQGAGSVAFAACFGLALAARRYSSQGDGEFEASITKAAERLKATRPTGEYLVPLVEKMRRLALKARAEGMDPAQAIVAETEPVSYTHL
;
A
#
# COMPACT_ATOMS: atom_id res chain seq x y z
N MET A 1 17.22 -10.61 -21.65
CA MET A 1 16.20 -10.63 -20.59
C MET A 1 16.56 -11.78 -19.67
N GLY A 2 17.23 -11.48 -18.56
CA GLY A 2 17.60 -12.50 -17.58
C GLY A 2 16.38 -12.96 -16.79
N LEU A 3 16.48 -14.09 -16.08
CA LEU A 3 15.40 -14.55 -15.18
C LEU A 3 15.02 -13.48 -14.13
N GLU A 4 15.98 -12.65 -13.75
CA GLU A 4 15.84 -11.56 -12.77
C GLU A 4 14.89 -10.45 -13.26
N ASP A 5 14.94 -10.12 -14.55
CA ASP A 5 14.02 -9.14 -15.16
C ASP A 5 12.58 -9.66 -15.10
N ALA A 6 12.40 -10.98 -15.28
CA ALA A 6 11.07 -11.61 -15.30
C ALA A 6 10.37 -11.56 -13.93
N VAL A 7 11.13 -11.58 -12.83
CA VAL A 7 10.57 -11.43 -11.47
C VAL A 7 9.91 -10.05 -11.32
N LEU A 8 10.49 -9.00 -11.88
CA LEU A 8 10.03 -7.62 -11.66
C LEU A 8 8.84 -7.21 -12.52
N ILE A 9 8.47 -8.03 -13.50
CA ILE A 9 7.35 -7.74 -14.42
C ILE A 9 6.02 -7.69 -13.65
N ARG A 10 5.87 -8.51 -12.60
CA ARG A 10 4.61 -8.61 -11.84
C ARG A 10 4.75 -7.99 -10.47
N THR A 11 3.83 -7.10 -10.11
CA THR A 11 3.81 -6.47 -8.79
C THR A 11 3.78 -7.50 -7.66
N SER A 12 3.03 -8.60 -7.82
CA SER A 12 2.90 -9.69 -6.84
C SER A 12 4.21 -10.40 -6.48
N ASN A 13 5.24 -10.24 -7.31
CA ASN A 13 6.58 -10.78 -7.05
C ASN A 13 7.45 -9.82 -6.22
N THR A 14 6.99 -8.58 -5.99
CA THR A 14 7.72 -7.54 -5.27
C THR A 14 6.95 -6.97 -4.08
N LEU A 15 5.63 -7.19 -4.04
CA LEU A 15 4.72 -6.66 -3.05
C LEU A 15 3.64 -7.70 -2.74
N LYS A 16 3.38 -7.92 -1.44
CA LYS A 16 2.29 -8.78 -0.97
C LYS A 16 1.60 -8.14 0.24
N TYR A 17 0.34 -8.49 0.45
CA TYR A 17 -0.37 -8.22 1.68
C TYR A 17 -0.84 -9.54 2.28
N GLU A 18 -0.24 -9.95 3.41
CA GLU A 18 -0.48 -11.26 4.01
C GLU A 18 -0.50 -11.12 5.54
N ASP A 19 -1.40 -11.86 6.19
CA ASP A 19 -1.55 -11.90 7.65
C ASP A 19 -1.59 -10.52 8.31
N ASN A 20 -2.20 -9.53 7.65
CA ASN A 20 -2.28 -8.16 8.14
C ASN A 20 -0.96 -7.35 8.08
N TYR A 21 -0.03 -7.71 7.21
CA TYR A 21 1.23 -7.00 6.96
C TYR A 21 1.44 -6.71 5.48
N VAL A 22 2.22 -5.67 5.21
CA VAL A 22 2.75 -5.40 3.87
C VAL A 22 4.13 -6.01 3.76
N LEU A 23 4.35 -6.85 2.77
CA LEU A 23 5.65 -7.46 2.49
C LEU A 23 6.21 -6.87 1.21
N MET A 24 7.45 -6.41 1.24
CA MET A 24 8.14 -5.86 0.08
C MET A 24 9.47 -6.57 -0.13
N LEU A 25 9.76 -6.94 -1.37
CA LEU A 25 11.10 -7.34 -1.77
C LEU A 25 12.03 -6.12 -1.74
N ASP A 26 13.15 -6.19 -1.02
CA ASP A 26 14.12 -5.10 -0.97
C ASP A 26 14.86 -4.94 -2.30
N ARG A 27 14.37 -4.03 -3.13
CA ARG A 27 14.90 -3.70 -4.45
C ARG A 27 16.31 -3.12 -4.42
N ARG A 28 16.82 -2.72 -3.25
CA ARG A 28 18.20 -2.20 -3.08
C ARG A 28 19.24 -3.33 -2.96
N ARG A 29 18.77 -4.55 -2.68
CA ARG A 29 19.61 -5.74 -2.46
C ARG A 29 19.42 -6.81 -3.53
N PHE A 30 18.34 -6.73 -4.30
CA PHE A 30 18.07 -7.63 -5.42
C PHE A 30 18.85 -7.17 -6.66
N PRO A 31 19.44 -8.10 -7.45
CA PRO A 31 19.26 -9.55 -7.43
C PRO A 31 20.21 -10.32 -6.50
N GLU A 32 21.22 -9.67 -5.91
CA GLU A 32 22.26 -10.35 -5.13
C GLU A 32 21.70 -11.05 -3.87
N GLN A 33 20.63 -10.50 -3.28
CA GLN A 33 19.92 -11.08 -2.16
C GLN A 33 18.40 -10.89 -2.28
N GLU A 34 17.66 -11.99 -2.17
CA GLU A 34 16.20 -11.97 -2.08
C GLU A 34 15.76 -11.78 -0.62
N LEU A 35 15.66 -10.52 -0.18
CA LEU A 35 15.24 -10.14 1.17
C LEU A 35 13.82 -9.55 1.17
N TRP A 36 12.90 -10.21 1.85
CA TRP A 36 11.54 -9.71 2.07
C TRP A 36 11.43 -9.00 3.42
N GLN A 37 11.06 -7.73 3.40
CA GLN A 37 10.79 -6.93 4.59
C GLN A 37 9.29 -6.89 4.89
N ARG A 38 8.93 -6.91 6.17
CA ARG A 38 7.54 -6.98 6.65
C ARG A 38 7.21 -5.73 7.46
N TYR A 39 6.09 -5.09 7.12
CA TYR A 39 5.64 -3.83 7.70
C TYR A 39 4.25 -3.96 8.31
N SER A 40 4.06 -3.39 9.49
CA SER A 40 2.85 -3.51 10.31
C SER A 40 2.08 -2.20 10.46
N GLY A 41 2.71 -1.07 10.10
CA GLY A 41 2.12 0.26 10.15
C GLY A 41 2.31 1.06 8.85
N TYR A 42 1.39 1.99 8.62
CA TYR A 42 1.42 2.85 7.44
C TYR A 42 2.62 3.82 7.41
N GLU A 43 3.13 4.24 8.57
CA GLU A 43 4.35 5.07 8.65
C GLU A 43 5.59 4.27 8.22
N GLU A 44 5.70 3.00 8.63
CA GLU A 44 6.82 2.13 8.21
C GLU A 44 6.78 1.88 6.69
N VAL A 45 5.59 1.66 6.14
CA VAL A 45 5.38 1.56 4.69
C VAL A 45 5.79 2.86 3.99
N ALA A 46 5.44 4.02 4.55
CA ALA A 46 5.80 5.31 3.96
C ALA A 46 7.32 5.50 3.91
N THR A 47 8.01 5.22 5.02
CA THR A 47 9.48 5.24 5.08
C THR A 47 10.10 4.24 4.10
N ALA A 48 9.56 3.03 3.97
CA ALA A 48 10.07 2.03 3.03
C ALA A 48 9.96 2.49 1.56
N ILE A 49 8.89 3.21 1.20
CA ILE A 49 8.72 3.81 -0.13
C ILE A 49 9.77 4.92 -0.36
N GLU A 50 9.97 5.79 0.62
CA GLU A 50 10.95 6.89 0.57
C GLU A 50 12.39 6.36 0.47
N ASP A 51 12.69 5.30 1.21
CA ASP A 51 13.98 4.61 1.20
C ASP A 51 14.20 3.73 -0.05
N MET A 52 13.24 3.72 -0.99
CA MET A 52 13.28 2.94 -2.23
C MET A 52 13.43 1.43 -2.02
N VAL A 53 12.90 0.89 -0.90
CA VAL A 53 12.78 -0.56 -0.71
C VAL A 53 11.93 -1.16 -1.82
N ILE A 54 10.86 -0.46 -2.20
CA ILE A 54 10.01 -0.80 -3.34
C ILE A 54 10.08 0.29 -4.42
N GLN A 55 10.01 -0.11 -5.68
CA GLN A 55 10.21 0.77 -6.83
C GLN A 55 9.21 0.44 -7.94
N GLY A 56 9.04 1.35 -8.89
CA GLY A 56 8.03 1.27 -9.95
C GLY A 56 6.72 1.97 -9.57
N ALA A 57 6.09 2.65 -10.53
CA ALA A 57 4.92 3.51 -10.26
C ALA A 57 3.74 2.71 -9.67
N GLY A 58 3.41 1.55 -10.26
CA GLY A 58 2.34 0.67 -9.80
C GLY A 58 2.63 0.06 -8.42
N SER A 59 3.79 -0.57 -8.24
CA SER A 59 4.17 -1.20 -6.97
C SER A 59 4.22 -0.22 -5.81
N VAL A 60 4.73 1.00 -6.03
CA VAL A 60 4.69 2.06 -5.01
C VAL A 60 3.25 2.46 -4.67
N ALA A 61 2.39 2.64 -5.69
CA ALA A 61 1.01 3.03 -5.46
C ALA A 61 0.23 1.95 -4.68
N PHE A 62 0.39 0.67 -5.01
CA PHE A 62 -0.24 -0.42 -4.28
C PHE A 62 0.34 -0.60 -2.88
N ALA A 63 1.66 -0.42 -2.69
CA ALA A 63 2.26 -0.43 -1.36
C ALA A 63 1.63 0.64 -0.46
N ALA A 64 1.44 1.85 -1.00
CA ALA A 64 0.77 2.92 -0.28
C ALA A 64 -0.70 2.57 0.03
N CYS A 65 -1.44 1.95 -0.89
CA CYS A 65 -2.81 1.51 -0.65
C CYS A 65 -2.89 0.47 0.49
N PHE A 66 -2.00 -0.52 0.49
CA PHE A 66 -1.94 -1.46 1.60
C PHE A 66 -1.49 -0.80 2.91
N GLY A 67 -0.59 0.19 2.86
CA GLY A 67 -0.28 1.05 4.00
C GLY A 67 -1.54 1.71 4.56
N LEU A 68 -2.42 2.23 3.70
CA LEU A 68 -3.68 2.83 4.13
C LEU A 68 -4.63 1.79 4.76
N ALA A 69 -4.63 0.55 4.29
CA ALA A 69 -5.37 -0.55 4.93
C ALA A 69 -4.86 -0.84 6.35
N LEU A 70 -3.54 -0.81 6.56
CA LEU A 70 -2.95 -0.91 7.91
C LEU A 70 -3.40 0.24 8.82
N ALA A 71 -3.48 1.47 8.28
CA ALA A 71 -4.00 2.62 9.02
C ALA A 71 -5.49 2.43 9.40
N ALA A 72 -6.32 1.99 8.44
CA ALA A 72 -7.75 1.72 8.68
C ALA A 72 -7.95 0.69 9.79
N ARG A 73 -7.16 -0.38 9.79
CA ARG A 73 -7.19 -1.38 10.86
C ARG A 73 -6.78 -0.78 12.20
N ARG A 74 -5.68 -0.02 12.23
CA ARG A 74 -5.15 0.63 13.45
C ARG A 74 -6.19 1.54 14.11
N TYR A 75 -7.01 2.22 13.31
CA TYR A 75 -7.98 3.20 13.79
C TYR A 75 -9.42 2.68 13.86
N SER A 76 -9.64 1.39 13.65
CA SER A 76 -10.97 0.77 13.55
C SER A 76 -11.87 0.97 14.78
N SER A 77 -11.29 1.13 15.97
CA SER A 77 -12.02 1.35 17.23
C SER A 77 -12.39 2.82 17.50
N GLN A 78 -11.94 3.76 16.67
CA GLN A 78 -12.26 5.17 16.83
C GLN A 78 -13.72 5.46 16.46
N GLY A 79 -14.26 6.58 16.96
CA GLY A 79 -15.51 7.14 16.46
C GLY A 79 -15.37 7.66 15.03
N ASP A 80 -16.47 7.82 14.30
CA ASP A 80 -16.42 8.08 12.86
C ASP A 80 -15.66 9.36 12.47
N GLY A 81 -15.84 10.46 13.22
CA GLY A 81 -15.10 11.70 12.96
C GLY A 81 -13.59 11.58 13.23
N GLU A 82 -13.20 10.83 14.26
CA GLU A 82 -11.78 10.59 14.57
C GLU A 82 -11.14 9.65 13.54
N PHE A 83 -11.89 8.63 13.11
CA PHE A 83 -11.48 7.72 12.06
C PHE A 83 -11.25 8.47 10.74
N GLU A 84 -12.18 9.33 10.34
CA GLU A 84 -12.04 10.12 9.11
C GLU A 84 -10.80 11.03 9.14
N ALA A 85 -10.57 11.72 10.27
CA ALA A 85 -9.39 12.56 10.44
C ALA A 85 -8.10 11.72 10.37
N SER A 86 -8.07 10.58 11.03
CA SER A 86 -6.90 9.70 11.09
C SER A 86 -6.59 9.06 9.74
N ILE A 87 -7.61 8.61 9.00
CA ILE A 87 -7.45 8.06 7.65
C ILE A 87 -7.04 9.12 6.65
N THR A 88 -7.58 10.33 6.76
CA THR A 88 -7.16 11.44 5.91
C THR A 88 -5.70 11.79 6.14
N LYS A 89 -5.26 11.88 7.40
CA LYS A 89 -3.85 12.10 7.75
C LYS A 89 -2.92 11.00 7.19
N ALA A 90 -3.31 9.72 7.33
CA ALA A 90 -2.53 8.60 6.80
C ALA A 90 -2.44 8.65 5.28
N ALA A 91 -3.54 8.96 4.59
CA ALA A 91 -3.56 9.11 3.14
C ALA A 91 -2.61 10.24 2.67
N GLU A 92 -2.64 11.41 3.32
CA GLU A 92 -1.71 12.50 3.00
C GLU A 92 -0.25 12.10 3.22
N ARG A 93 0.04 11.42 4.34
CA ARG A 93 1.40 10.93 4.64
C ARG A 93 1.92 10.00 3.55
N LEU A 94 1.09 9.07 3.09
CA LEU A 94 1.45 8.10 2.05
C LEU A 94 1.60 8.76 0.68
N LYS A 95 0.73 9.72 0.34
CA LYS A 95 0.85 10.51 -0.91
C LYS A 95 2.13 11.33 -0.95
N ALA A 96 2.58 11.85 0.19
CA ALA A 96 3.79 12.67 0.30
C ALA A 96 5.10 11.89 0.08
N THR A 97 5.08 10.55 0.11
CA THR A 97 6.29 9.73 -0.10
C THR A 97 6.91 9.94 -1.48
N ARG A 98 6.09 10.19 -2.50
CA ARG A 98 6.52 10.52 -3.87
C ARG A 98 5.51 11.48 -4.55
N PRO A 99 5.60 12.79 -4.29
CA PRO A 99 4.58 13.77 -4.69
C PRO A 99 4.40 13.93 -6.21
N THR A 100 5.37 13.48 -7.01
CA THR A 100 5.30 13.49 -8.50
C THR A 100 4.78 12.17 -9.09
N GLY A 101 4.37 11.21 -8.25
CA GLY A 101 3.84 9.92 -8.71
C GLY A 101 2.44 10.06 -9.28
N GLU A 102 2.32 10.14 -10.61
CA GLU A 102 1.05 10.26 -11.35
C GLU A 102 -0.01 9.22 -10.92
N TYR A 103 0.43 7.99 -10.62
CA TYR A 103 -0.45 6.90 -10.17
C TYR A 103 -0.71 6.86 -8.66
N LEU A 104 0.20 7.39 -7.83
CA LEU A 104 0.15 7.26 -6.38
C LEU A 104 -1.01 8.06 -5.79
N VAL A 105 -1.06 9.36 -6.10
CA VAL A 105 -2.02 10.28 -5.50
C VAL A 105 -3.47 9.90 -5.79
N PRO A 106 -3.88 9.64 -7.06
CA PRO A 106 -5.26 9.29 -7.37
C PRO A 106 -5.69 7.97 -6.74
N LEU A 107 -4.79 6.99 -6.67
CA LEU A 107 -5.13 5.66 -6.15
C LEU A 107 -5.27 5.67 -4.63
N VAL A 108 -4.36 6.30 -3.90
CA VAL A 108 -4.48 6.45 -2.44
C VAL A 108 -5.75 7.24 -2.09
N GLU A 109 -6.05 8.29 -2.85
CA GLU A 109 -7.27 9.08 -2.65
C GLU A 109 -8.55 8.27 -2.95
N LYS A 110 -8.53 7.38 -3.96
CA LYS A 110 -9.61 6.42 -4.20
C LYS A 110 -9.80 5.49 -3.00
N MET A 111 -8.73 4.93 -2.45
CA MET A 111 -8.79 4.03 -1.30
C MET A 111 -9.25 4.74 -0.03
N ARG A 112 -8.85 6.01 0.18
CA ARG A 112 -9.35 6.85 1.28
C ARG A 112 -10.87 6.98 1.22
N ARG A 113 -11.42 7.34 0.06
CA ARG A 113 -12.88 7.44 -0.12
C ARG A 113 -13.59 6.10 0.07
N LEU A 114 -13.02 5.01 -0.43
CA LEU A 114 -13.55 3.67 -0.24
C LEU A 114 -13.63 3.30 1.24
N ALA A 115 -12.60 3.60 2.02
CA ALA A 115 -12.59 3.33 3.45
C ALA A 115 -13.68 4.11 4.21
N LEU A 116 -13.85 5.40 3.91
CA LEU A 116 -14.91 6.22 4.51
C LEU A 116 -16.30 5.69 4.15
N LYS A 117 -16.51 5.31 2.89
CA LYS A 117 -17.77 4.71 2.44
C LYS A 117 -18.05 3.38 3.15
N ALA A 118 -17.08 2.47 3.15
CA ALA A 118 -17.20 1.17 3.82
C ALA A 118 -17.56 1.34 5.30
N ARG A 119 -16.90 2.29 5.97
CA ARG A 119 -17.18 2.62 7.37
C ARG A 119 -18.63 3.08 7.58
N ALA A 120 -19.10 4.01 6.75
CA ALA A 120 -20.48 4.52 6.83
C ALA A 120 -21.53 3.43 6.56
N GLU A 121 -21.17 2.40 5.79
CA GLU A 121 -22.02 1.24 5.50
C GLU A 121 -21.87 0.10 6.53
N GLY A 122 -21.09 0.30 7.60
CA GLY A 122 -20.86 -0.70 8.65
C GLY A 122 -19.96 -1.87 8.24
N MET A 123 -19.22 -1.73 7.13
CA MET A 123 -18.26 -2.71 6.64
C MET A 123 -16.85 -2.46 7.21
N ASP A 124 -15.97 -3.46 7.14
CA ASP A 124 -14.55 -3.31 7.51
C ASP A 124 -13.79 -2.48 6.45
N PRO A 125 -13.33 -1.26 6.78
CA PRO A 125 -12.65 -0.41 5.81
C PRO A 125 -11.28 -0.94 5.38
N ALA A 126 -10.58 -1.67 6.25
CA ALA A 126 -9.28 -2.25 5.92
C ALA A 126 -9.45 -3.37 4.89
N GLN A 127 -10.42 -4.26 5.10
CA GLN A 127 -10.74 -5.32 4.14
C GLN A 127 -11.21 -4.75 2.80
N ALA A 128 -12.03 -3.69 2.79
CA ALA A 128 -12.46 -3.04 1.56
C ALA A 128 -11.27 -2.52 0.73
N ILE A 129 -10.29 -1.87 1.37
CA ILE A 129 -9.08 -1.40 0.67
C ILE A 129 -8.28 -2.58 0.11
N VAL A 130 -8.07 -3.64 0.90
CA VAL A 130 -7.27 -4.81 0.46
C VAL A 130 -7.94 -5.50 -0.74
N ALA A 131 -9.25 -5.75 -0.65
CA ALA A 131 -10.01 -6.39 -1.71
C ALA A 131 -10.03 -5.58 -3.01
N GLU A 132 -10.01 -4.25 -2.94
CA GLU A 132 -9.91 -3.39 -4.12
C GLU A 132 -8.46 -3.32 -4.66
N THR A 133 -7.44 -3.46 -3.81
CA THR A 133 -6.03 -3.32 -4.20
C THR A 133 -5.45 -4.61 -4.80
N GLU A 134 -5.87 -5.78 -4.29
CA GLU A 134 -5.38 -7.08 -4.75
C GLU A 134 -5.65 -7.34 -6.25
N PRO A 135 -6.89 -7.23 -6.78
CA PRO A 135 -7.17 -7.48 -8.20
C PRO A 135 -6.32 -6.62 -9.13
N VAL A 136 -6.09 -5.36 -8.75
CA VAL A 136 -5.33 -4.40 -9.55
C VAL A 136 -3.83 -4.75 -9.60
N SER A 137 -3.31 -5.31 -8.50
CA SER A 137 -1.92 -5.77 -8.39
C SER A 137 -1.60 -6.94 -9.34
N TYR A 138 -2.62 -7.73 -9.73
CA TYR A 138 -2.46 -8.88 -10.63
C TYR A 138 -2.84 -8.60 -12.11
N THR A 139 -3.48 -7.46 -12.42
CA THR A 139 -4.13 -7.25 -13.74
C THR A 139 -3.34 -6.35 -14.71
N HIS A 140 -2.19 -5.80 -14.33
CA HIS A 140 -1.36 -5.03 -15.27
C HIS A 140 -0.51 -5.99 -16.13
N LEU A 141 -1.12 -6.47 -17.22
CA LEU A 141 -0.54 -7.22 -18.33
C LEU A 141 -0.26 -6.29 -19.52
#